data_AF-A0A960X860-F1
#
_entry.id   AF-A0A960X860-F1
#
_cell.length_a   1.000
_cell.length_b   1.000
_cell.length_c   1.000
_cell.angle_alpha   90.00
_cell.angle_beta   90.00
_cell.angle_gamma   90.00
#
_symmetry.space_group_name_H-M   'P 1'
#
loop_
_entity.id
_entity.type
_entity.pdbx_description
1 polymer ?
#
loop_
_entity_poly.entity_id
_entity_poly.type
_entity_poly.pdbx_seq_one_letter_code
_entity_poly.pdbx_strand_id
1 'polypeptide(L)'
;MDFIFETIAIVDGTVTALDLHLNRLRFQCREVGVAPPEKKVLIDFLSKQQLGRGHWRFKVSVGKKSTMTLEPYAPPTETSWRLCLFLKEIVNSRPYLKTSATISRSRIKEYAHARGFDDGLTCSSEGFLLEATYANLFWHHDGA
;
A
#
# COMPACT_ATOMS: atom_id res chain seq x y z
N MET A 1 13.38 4.73 -10.61
CA MET A 1 12.55 4.44 -9.42
C MET A 1 12.47 5.74 -8.65
N ASP A 2 11.27 6.33 -8.52
CA ASP A 2 11.20 7.75 -8.14
C ASP A 2 11.00 7.94 -6.64
N PHE A 3 10.24 7.06 -5.98
CA PHE A 3 10.10 7.06 -4.52
C PHE A 3 9.56 5.72 -3.98
N ILE A 4 9.81 5.47 -2.70
CA ILE A 4 9.12 4.48 -1.85
C ILE A 4 8.09 5.20 -0.98
N PHE A 5 7.05 4.50 -0.52
CA PHE A 5 6.02 5.15 0.28
C PHE A 5 5.31 4.24 1.25
N GLU A 6 4.71 4.86 2.26
CA GLU A 6 3.72 4.26 3.15
C GLU A 6 2.39 5.00 3.03
N THR A 7 1.31 4.28 3.28
CA THR A 7 -0.05 4.83 3.38
C THR A 7 -0.65 4.30 4.67
N ILE A 8 -1.01 5.24 5.55
CA ILE A 8 -1.36 5.02 6.94
C ILE A 8 -2.79 5.54 7.14
N ALA A 9 -3.64 4.71 7.73
CA ALA A 9 -4.99 5.13 8.11
C ALA A 9 -4.94 5.93 9.41
N ILE A 10 -5.69 7.04 9.45
CA ILE A 10 -6.03 7.74 10.68
C ILE A 10 -7.53 7.61 10.87
N VAL A 11 -7.96 7.12 12.02
CA VAL A 11 -9.38 6.89 12.35
C VAL A 11 -9.69 7.67 13.61
N ASP A 12 -10.62 8.61 13.51
CA ASP A 12 -11.05 9.47 14.63
C ASP A 12 -9.87 10.12 15.37
N GLY A 13 -8.94 10.71 14.60
CA GLY A 13 -7.73 11.34 15.11
C GLY A 13 -6.61 10.37 15.52
N THR A 14 -6.85 9.06 15.52
CA THR A 14 -5.87 8.05 15.93
C THR A 14 -5.11 7.49 14.74
N VAL A 15 -3.78 7.60 14.75
CA VAL A 15 -2.91 7.03 13.71
C VAL A 15 -2.77 5.53 13.91
N THR A 16 -3.18 4.74 12.92
CA THR A 16 -3.18 3.29 13.01
C THR A 16 -1.79 2.71 12.73
N ALA A 17 -1.31 1.80 13.58
CA ALA A 17 -0.10 1.01 13.36
C ALA A 17 1.17 1.81 12.97
N LEU A 18 1.32 3.04 13.49
CA LEU A 18 2.37 3.97 13.08
C LEU A 18 3.78 3.34 13.12
N ASP A 19 4.11 2.65 14.20
CA ASP A 19 5.45 2.06 14.35
C ASP A 19 5.71 0.93 13.34
N LEU A 20 4.69 0.15 12.96
CA LEU A 20 4.82 -0.87 11.91
C LEU A 20 5.08 -0.23 10.54
N HIS A 21 4.34 0.83 10.21
CA HIS A 21 4.57 1.58 8.98
C HIS A 21 5.97 2.20 8.95
N LEU A 22 6.44 2.80 10.06
CA LEU A 22 7.77 3.40 10.11
C LEU A 22 8.89 2.35 10.04
N ASN A 23 8.71 1.20 10.67
CA ASN A 23 9.66 0.10 10.56
C ASN A 23 9.76 -0.42 9.13
N ARG A 24 8.62 -0.60 8.45
CA ARG A 24 8.60 -0.97 7.03
C ARG A 24 9.22 0.11 6.15
N LEU A 25 8.92 1.39 6.38
CA LEU A 25 9.53 2.50 5.62
C LEU A 25 11.05 2.54 5.81
N ARG A 26 11.54 2.42 7.04
CA ARG A 26 12.98 2.35 7.34
C ARG A 26 13.67 1.19 6.64
N PHE A 27 13.04 0.01 6.64
CA PHE A 27 13.56 -1.13 5.90
C PHE A 27 13.67 -0.81 4.40
N GLN A 28 12.62 -0.29 3.79
CA GLN A 28 12.62 0.09 2.37
C GLN A 28 13.65 1.17 2.04
N CYS A 29 13.81 2.16 2.93
CA CYS A 29 14.81 3.22 2.82
C CYS A 29 16.24 2.66 2.76
N ARG A 30 16.55 1.67 3.62
CA ARG A 30 17.86 0.99 3.61
C ARG A 30 18.09 0.25 2.29
N GLU A 31 17.09 -0.48 1.81
CA GLU A 31 17.18 -1.26 0.56
C GLU A 31 17.45 -0.40 -0.69
N VAL A 32 17.02 0.86 -0.68
CA VAL A 32 17.21 1.81 -1.79
C VAL A 32 18.29 2.87 -1.51
N GLY A 33 18.96 2.81 -0.36
CA GLY A 33 20.08 3.70 -0.01
C GLY A 33 19.68 5.15 0.30
N VAL A 34 18.49 5.38 0.85
CA VAL A 34 18.01 6.73 1.24
C VAL A 34 17.80 6.84 2.75
N ALA A 35 17.93 8.04 3.30
CA ALA A 35 17.65 8.27 4.72
C ALA A 35 16.13 8.23 4.99
N PRO A 36 15.66 7.47 6.00
CA PRO A 36 14.26 7.51 6.40
C PRO A 36 13.94 8.83 7.13
N PRO A 37 12.70 9.34 7.04
CA PRO A 37 12.29 10.48 7.83
C PRO A 37 12.23 10.12 9.32
N GLU A 38 12.57 11.08 10.18
CA GLU A 38 12.46 10.91 11.62
C GLU A 38 11.00 10.87 12.07
N LYS A 39 10.70 10.00 13.05
CA LYS A 39 9.35 9.88 13.62
C LYS A 39 8.80 11.22 14.12
N LYS A 40 9.68 12.06 14.69
CA LYS A 40 9.32 13.39 15.20
C LYS A 40 8.77 14.29 14.10
N VAL A 41 9.36 14.29 12.90
CA VAL A 41 8.91 15.11 11.76
C VAL A 41 7.48 14.76 11.35
N LEU A 42 7.12 13.47 11.38
CA LEU A 42 5.77 13.02 11.06
C LEU A 42 4.77 13.43 12.16
N ILE A 43 5.16 13.29 13.42
CA ILE A 43 4.33 13.71 14.56
C ILE A 43 4.09 15.23 14.51
N ASP A 44 5.13 16.02 14.27
CA ASP A 44 5.04 17.48 14.15
C ASP A 44 4.20 17.92 12.94
N PHE A 45 4.20 17.12 11.86
CA PHE A 45 3.32 17.36 10.70
C PHE A 45 1.86 17.10 11.07
N LEU A 46 1.58 15.96 11.71
CA LEU A 46 0.24 15.53 12.10
C LEU A 46 -0.37 16.39 13.22
N SER A 47 0.44 16.86 14.17
CA SER A 47 -0.03 17.70 15.29
C SER A 47 -0.56 19.06 14.83
N LYS A 48 -0.11 19.54 13.67
CA LYS A 48 -0.59 20.77 13.03
C LYS A 48 -1.92 20.59 12.30
N GLN A 49 -2.35 19.35 12.10
CA GLN A 49 -3.60 19.04 11.42
C GLN A 49 -4.72 18.97 12.47
N GLN A 50 -5.84 19.63 12.20
CA GLN A 50 -7.03 19.54 13.04
C GLN A 50 -7.80 18.25 12.73
N LEU A 51 -7.20 17.12 13.08
CA LEU A 51 -7.75 15.78 12.85
C LEU A 51 -8.89 15.50 13.83
N GLY A 52 -10.12 15.72 13.37
CA GLY A 52 -11.33 15.37 14.09
C GLY A 52 -11.82 13.95 13.83
N ARG A 53 -13.11 13.72 14.07
CA ARG A 53 -13.81 12.47 13.71
C ARG A 53 -13.75 12.21 12.20
N GLY A 54 -13.71 10.93 11.83
CA GLY A 54 -13.67 10.46 10.46
C GLY A 54 -12.40 9.69 10.10
N HIS A 55 -12.28 9.36 8.81
CA HIS A 55 -11.18 8.58 8.28
C HIS A 55 -10.31 9.45 7.39
N TRP A 56 -8.99 9.33 7.55
CA TRP A 56 -8.01 10.04 6.76
C TRP A 56 -6.95 9.09 6.23
N ARG A 57 -6.46 9.41 5.03
CA ARG A 57 -5.32 8.75 4.41
C ARG A 57 -4.10 9.64 4.57
N PHE A 58 -3.17 9.22 5.41
CA PHE A 58 -1.87 9.85 5.57
C PHE A 58 -0.84 9.10 4.72
N LYS A 59 -0.19 9.78 3.77
CA LYS A 59 0.83 9.18 2.91
C LYS A 59 2.18 9.85 3.14
N VAL A 60 3.21 9.03 3.30
CA VAL A 60 4.61 9.47 3.41
C VAL A 60 5.38 8.86 2.26
N SER A 61 5.99 9.69 1.42
CA SER A 61 6.81 9.27 0.29
C SER A 61 8.26 9.72 0.48
N VAL A 62 9.22 8.86 0.15
CA VAL A 62 10.66 9.11 0.30
C VAL A 62 11.36 8.80 -1.01
N GLY A 63 12.13 9.76 -1.51
CA GLY A 63 12.88 9.68 -2.77
C GLY A 63 13.86 10.84 -2.87
N LYS A 64 14.03 11.43 -4.06
CA LYS A 64 14.84 12.66 -4.22
C LYS A 64 14.34 13.82 -3.33
N LYS A 65 13.02 13.87 -3.11
CA LYS A 65 12.36 14.74 -2.14
C LYS A 65 11.36 13.90 -1.37
N SER A 66 11.35 14.06 -0.05
CA SER A 66 10.33 13.45 0.79
C SER A 66 9.09 14.32 0.83
N THR A 67 7.91 13.70 0.74
CA THR A 67 6.63 14.40 0.78
C THR A 67 5.67 13.71 1.74
N MET A 68 4.79 14.52 2.34
CA MET A 68 3.75 14.07 3.24
C MET A 68 2.43 14.66 2.77
N THR A 69 1.40 13.82 2.60
CA THR A 69 0.06 14.27 2.21
C THR A 69 -0.97 13.68 3.16
N LEU A 70 -2.01 14.45 3.44
CA LEU A 70 -3.13 14.05 4.27
C LEU A 70 -4.42 14.44 3.54
N GLU A 71 -5.33 13.49 3.40
CA GLU A 71 -6.60 13.71 2.72
C GLU A 71 -7.72 12.90 3.39
N PRO A 72 -8.98 13.38 3.34
CA PRO A 72 -10.13 12.58 3.78
C PRO A 72 -10.20 11.26 3.00
N TYR A 73 -10.63 10.20 3.68
CA TYR A 73 -10.77 8.88 3.10
C TYR A 73 -12.15 8.32 3.39
N ALA A 74 -12.85 7.83 2.37
CA ALA A 74 -14.06 7.05 2.55
C ALA A 74 -13.67 5.56 2.48
N PRO A 75 -13.77 4.80 3.58
CA PRO A 75 -13.55 3.36 3.52
C PRO A 75 -14.61 2.71 2.62
N PRO A 76 -14.26 1.65 1.88
CA PRO A 76 -15.23 0.92 1.07
C PRO A 76 -16.34 0.35 1.97
N THR A 77 -17.56 0.37 1.46
CA THR A 77 -18.74 -0.18 2.14
C THR A 77 -19.02 -1.63 1.75
N GLU A 78 -18.36 -2.08 0.68
CA GLU A 78 -18.49 -3.40 0.09
C GLU A 78 -17.81 -4.46 0.96
N THR A 79 -18.58 -5.48 1.32
CA THR A 79 -18.09 -6.63 2.10
C THR A 79 -17.72 -7.83 1.24
N SER A 80 -18.02 -7.79 -0.06
CA SER A 80 -17.75 -8.86 -1.02
C SER A 80 -16.97 -8.33 -2.22
N TRP A 81 -15.90 -9.04 -2.58
CA TRP A 81 -14.98 -8.67 -3.65
C TRP A 81 -14.77 -9.85 -4.59
N ARG A 82 -14.93 -9.61 -5.89
CA ARG A 82 -14.67 -10.60 -6.95
C ARG A 82 -13.25 -10.42 -7.46
N LEU A 83 -12.47 -11.48 -7.37
CA LEU A 83 -11.06 -11.49 -7.74
C LEU A 83 -10.83 -12.37 -8.97
N CYS A 84 -9.96 -11.95 -9.89
CA CYS A 84 -9.52 -12.78 -11.01
C CYS A 84 -8.00 -13.00 -11.00
N LEU A 85 -7.54 -14.14 -11.51
CA LEU A 85 -6.11 -14.38 -11.71
C LEU A 85 -5.56 -13.53 -12.86
N PHE A 86 -4.46 -12.83 -12.59
CA PHE A 86 -3.66 -12.13 -13.58
C PHE A 86 -2.47 -13.00 -13.98
N LEU A 87 -2.60 -13.68 -15.13
CA LEU A 87 -1.64 -14.68 -15.60
C LEU A 87 -0.49 -14.10 -16.44
N LYS A 88 -0.33 -12.77 -16.49
CA LYS A 88 0.78 -12.15 -17.22
C LYS A 88 1.95 -11.93 -16.27
N GLU A 89 3.16 -12.16 -16.77
CA GLU A 89 4.38 -11.95 -16.00
C GLU A 89 4.50 -10.48 -15.56
N ILE A 90 4.78 -10.30 -14.27
CA ILE A 90 5.12 -8.99 -13.71
C ILE A 90 6.57 -9.05 -13.27
N VAL A 91 7.43 -8.50 -14.11
CA VAL A 91 8.84 -8.35 -13.76
C VAL A 91 8.96 -7.21 -12.76
N ASN A 92 9.21 -7.55 -11.50
CA ASN A 92 9.59 -6.61 -10.46
C ASN A 92 10.82 -7.16 -9.75
N SER A 93 11.96 -6.48 -9.86
CA SER A 93 13.22 -6.91 -9.25
C SER A 93 13.23 -6.80 -7.72
N ARG A 94 12.26 -6.06 -7.13
CA ARG A 94 12.14 -5.86 -5.69
C ARG A 94 10.66 -5.89 -5.26
N PRO A 95 9.99 -7.06 -5.38
CA PRO A 95 8.55 -7.18 -5.16
C PRO A 95 8.13 -6.90 -3.71
N TYR A 96 9.06 -7.03 -2.77
CA TYR A 96 8.88 -6.76 -1.35
C TYR A 96 8.92 -5.26 -0.98
N LEU A 97 9.25 -4.37 -1.92
CA LEU A 97 9.23 -2.93 -1.70
C LEU A 97 7.91 -2.31 -2.17
N LYS A 98 7.40 -1.32 -1.43
CA LYS A 98 6.24 -0.50 -1.79
C LYS A 98 6.69 0.78 -2.48
N THR A 99 6.69 0.73 -3.80
CA THR A 99 7.39 1.69 -4.67
C THR A 99 6.42 2.43 -5.59
N SER A 100 6.85 3.57 -6.10
CA SER A 100 6.10 4.34 -7.10
C SER A 100 6.02 3.66 -8.48
N ALA A 101 6.70 2.54 -8.71
CA ALA A 101 6.63 1.76 -9.95
C ALA A 101 5.30 0.98 -10.03
N THR A 102 4.18 1.69 -9.93
CA THR A 102 2.82 1.14 -9.87
C THR A 102 2.24 0.85 -11.25
N ILE A 103 2.96 1.10 -12.35
CA ILE A 103 2.47 0.82 -13.72
C ILE A 103 2.03 -0.65 -13.85
N SER A 104 2.82 -1.58 -13.29
CA SER A 104 2.43 -2.99 -13.25
C SER A 104 1.16 -3.23 -12.43
N ARG A 105 0.98 -2.50 -11.32
CA ARG A 105 -0.23 -2.58 -10.47
C ARG A 105 -1.47 -2.03 -11.18
N SER A 106 -1.35 -0.89 -11.86
CA SER A 106 -2.46 -0.34 -12.68
C SER A 106 -2.91 -1.31 -13.76
N ARG A 107 -1.97 -2.00 -14.43
CA ARG A 107 -2.29 -3.02 -15.45
C ARG A 107 -3.07 -4.21 -14.89
N ILE A 108 -2.76 -4.66 -13.66
CA ILE A 108 -3.54 -5.73 -13.00
C ILE A 108 -4.97 -5.24 -12.78
N LYS A 109 -5.13 -4.02 -12.26
CA LYS A 109 -6.45 -3.44 -11.96
C LYS A 109 -7.30 -3.29 -13.22
N GLU A 110 -6.73 -2.72 -14.28
CA GLU A 110 -7.37 -2.57 -15.59
C GLU A 110 -7.76 -3.94 -16.18
N TYR A 111 -6.89 -4.94 -16.07
CA TYR A 111 -7.17 -6.29 -16.54
C TYR A 111 -8.38 -6.93 -15.85
N ALA A 112 -8.48 -6.76 -14.53
CA ALA A 112 -9.59 -7.27 -13.73
C ALA A 112 -10.90 -6.55 -14.06
N HIS A 113 -10.85 -5.21 -14.10
CA HIS A 113 -12.02 -4.37 -14.38
C HIS A 113 -12.59 -4.64 -15.78
N ALA A 114 -11.72 -4.81 -16.79
CA ALA A 114 -12.12 -5.18 -18.14
C ALA A 114 -12.83 -6.55 -18.23
N ARG A 115 -12.75 -7.38 -17.18
CA ARG A 115 -13.42 -8.68 -17.08
C ARG A 115 -14.58 -8.69 -16.08
N GLY A 116 -14.95 -7.52 -15.57
CA GLY A 116 -16.02 -7.37 -14.59
C GLY A 116 -15.64 -7.88 -13.19
N PHE A 117 -14.36 -7.93 -12.84
CA PHE A 117 -13.87 -8.23 -11.49
C PHE A 117 -13.45 -6.94 -10.78
N ASP A 118 -13.42 -6.99 -9.45
CA ASP A 118 -13.14 -5.82 -8.62
C ASP A 118 -11.63 -5.64 -8.41
N ASP A 119 -10.85 -6.73 -8.37
CA ASP A 119 -9.38 -6.70 -8.34
C ASP A 119 -8.74 -7.95 -8.98
N GLY A 120 -7.43 -7.88 -9.24
CA GLY A 120 -6.64 -8.99 -9.76
C GLY A 120 -5.69 -9.58 -8.72
N LEU A 121 -5.45 -10.88 -8.83
CA LEU A 121 -4.50 -11.67 -8.06
C LEU A 121 -3.27 -11.99 -8.90
N THR A 122 -2.09 -11.90 -8.30
CA THR A 122 -0.81 -12.17 -8.97
C THR A 122 -0.25 -13.54 -8.60
N CYS A 123 0.51 -14.13 -9.52
CA CYS A 123 1.24 -15.36 -9.29
C CYS A 123 2.73 -15.20 -9.59
N SER A 124 3.56 -16.03 -8.96
CA SER A 124 4.95 -16.21 -9.38
C SER A 124 5.03 -16.94 -10.73
N SER A 125 6.21 -16.96 -11.33
CA SER A 125 6.49 -17.75 -12.54
C SER A 125 6.28 -19.25 -12.36
N GLU A 126 6.30 -19.73 -11.12
CA GLU A 126 6.07 -21.14 -10.74
C GLU A 126 4.59 -21.44 -10.45
N GLY A 127 3.71 -20.44 -10.58
CA GLY A 127 2.28 -20.58 -10.35
C GLY A 127 1.82 -20.41 -8.90
N PHE A 128 2.70 -19.99 -7.99
CA PHE A 128 2.31 -19.70 -6.60
C PHE A 128 1.54 -18.39 -6.52
N LEU A 129 0.40 -18.39 -5.81
CA LEU A 129 -0.40 -17.20 -5.53
C LEU A 129 0.35 -16.26 -4.57
N LEU A 130 0.39 -14.95 -4.90
CA LEU A 130 1.20 -13.96 -4.15
C LEU A 130 0.33 -12.93 -3.42
N GLU A 131 -0.12 -11.90 -4.12
CA GLU A 131 -0.88 -10.77 -3.57
C GLU A 131 -1.95 -10.28 -4.56
N ALA A 132 -2.91 -9.49 -4.06
CA ALA A 132 -3.77 -8.68 -4.91
C ALA A 132 -3.06 -7.38 -5.31
N THR A 133 -3.67 -6.56 -6.18
CA THR A 133 -3.04 -5.33 -6.69
C THR A 133 -2.54 -4.39 -5.60
N TYR A 134 -3.28 -4.21 -4.50
CA TYR A 134 -2.93 -3.31 -3.40
C TYR A 134 -3.12 -3.93 -2.00
N ALA A 135 -3.36 -5.23 -1.91
CA ALA A 135 -3.65 -5.93 -0.66
C ALA A 135 -3.00 -7.32 -0.61
N ASN A 136 -2.66 -7.77 0.59
CA ASN A 136 -2.27 -9.14 0.83
C ASN A 136 -3.52 -10.03 0.89
N LEU A 137 -3.38 -11.30 0.50
CA LEU A 137 -4.45 -12.28 0.56
C LEU A 137 -4.25 -13.21 1.76
N PHE A 138 -5.33 -13.45 2.49
CA PHE A 138 -5.43 -14.51 3.49
C PHE A 138 -6.67 -15.33 3.15
N TRP A 139 -6.58 -16.65 3.21
CA TRP A 139 -7.75 -17.53 3.06
C TRP A 139 -7.86 -18.44 4.28
N HIS A 140 -9.09 -18.76 4.63
CA HIS A 140 -9.41 -19.80 5.59
C HIS A 140 -10.02 -20.96 4.81
N HIS A 141 -9.58 -22.17 5.10
CA HIS A 141 -10.26 -23.38 4.67
C HIS A 141 -10.75 -24.04 5.96
N ASP A 142 -12.06 -24.03 6.18
CA ASP A 142 -12.65 -24.87 7.22
C ASP A 142 -12.23 -26.31 6.89
N GLY A 143 -11.43 -26.92 7.76
CA GLY A 143 -10.83 -28.22 7.51
C GLY A 143 -11.87 -29.31 7.24
N ALA A 144 -11.40 -30.36 6.56
CA ALA A 144 -12.05 -31.66 6.48
C ALA A 144 -12.27 -32.29 7.86
#